data_AF-A0A958AL29-F1
#
_entry.id   AF-A0A958AL29-F1
#
_cell.length_a   1.000
_cell.length_b   1.000
_cell.length_c   1.000
_cell.angle_alpha   90.00
_cell.angle_beta   90.00
_cell.angle_gamma   90.00
#
_symmetry.space_group_name_H-M   'P 1'
#
loop_
_entity.id
_entity.type
_entity.pdbx_description
1 polymer ?
#
loop_
_entity_poly.entity_id
_entity_poly.type
_entity_poly.pdbx_seq_one_letter_code
_entity_poly.pdbx_strand_id
1 'polypeptide(L)'
;DPNTGFLTETGIARDQWGFLITGHDLVHDGNRPQGYKEREPAVLETSVPGIFAAGDVRAGSTKQVASAAGEGATVALLVREYLKTV
;
A
#
# COMPACT_ATOMS: atom_id res chain seq x y z
N ASP A 1 -14.60 9.84 0.68
CA ASP A 1 -13.41 10.24 1.46
C ASP A 1 -12.72 8.97 1.94
N PRO A 2 -11.44 8.72 1.58
CA PRO A 2 -10.67 7.56 2.02
C PRO A 2 -10.20 7.61 3.48
N ASN A 3 -10.44 8.71 4.21
CA ASN A 3 -9.96 8.93 5.58
C ASN A 3 -8.43 8.88 5.74
N THR A 4 -7.68 9.26 4.69
CA THR A 4 -6.20 9.29 4.67
C THR A 4 -5.62 10.68 4.89
N GLY A 5 -6.44 11.66 5.28
CA GLY A 5 -6.00 13.06 5.45
C GLY A 5 -4.82 13.21 6.41
N PHE A 6 -4.78 12.39 7.46
CA PHE A 6 -3.70 12.36 8.45
C PHE A 6 -2.33 11.90 7.89
N LEU A 7 -2.30 11.31 6.68
CA LEU A 7 -1.07 10.87 6.01
C LEU A 7 -0.47 11.93 5.09
N THR A 8 -1.04 13.13 5.01
CA THR A 8 -0.62 14.14 4.03
C THR A 8 0.85 14.55 4.17
N GLU A 9 1.38 14.53 5.39
CA GLU A 9 2.74 14.95 5.69
C GLU A 9 3.75 13.79 5.76
N THR A 10 3.31 12.53 5.55
CA THR A 10 4.18 11.35 5.73
C THR A 10 4.96 10.96 4.48
N GLY A 11 4.60 11.51 3.31
CA GLY A 11 5.20 11.12 2.03
C GLY A 11 4.70 9.76 1.49
N ILE A 12 3.70 9.14 2.12
CA ILE A 12 3.05 7.95 1.57
C ILE A 12 2.24 8.35 0.33
N ALA A 13 2.50 7.67 -0.78
CA ALA A 13 1.90 7.98 -2.08
C ALA A 13 0.39 7.78 -2.06
N ARG A 14 -0.31 8.78 -2.61
CA ARG A 14 -1.76 8.81 -2.75
C ARG A 14 -2.13 9.20 -4.17
N ASP A 15 -3.24 8.67 -4.66
CA ASP A 15 -3.82 9.14 -5.92
C ASP A 15 -4.47 10.52 -5.76
N GLN A 16 -4.95 11.09 -6.86
CA GLN A 16 -5.62 12.40 -6.89
C GLN A 16 -6.92 12.47 -6.07
N TRP A 17 -7.47 11.32 -5.66
CA TRP A 17 -8.66 11.21 -4.81
C TRP A 17 -8.32 10.91 -3.35
N GLY A 18 -7.03 10.82 -3.01
CA GLY A 18 -6.50 10.60 -1.67
C GLY A 18 -6.35 9.12 -1.27
N PHE A 19 -6.66 8.16 -2.13
CA PHE A 19 -6.47 6.75 -1.77
C PHE A 19 -5.00 6.35 -1.82
N LEU A 20 -4.58 5.43 -0.96
CA LEU A 20 -3.21 4.93 -0.94
C LEU A 20 -2.90 4.11 -2.19
N ILE A 21 -1.79 4.44 -2.86
CA ILE A 21 -1.25 3.63 -3.95
C ILE A 21 -0.41 2.50 -3.34
N THR A 22 -0.58 1.29 -3.84
CA THR A 22 0.10 0.11 -3.28
C THR A 22 0.59 -0.87 -4.34
N GLY A 23 1.59 -1.67 -4.00
CA GLY A 23 2.05 -2.79 -4.82
C GLY A 23 2.52 -2.34 -6.19
N HIS A 24 2.14 -3.09 -7.23
CA HIS A 24 2.60 -2.87 -8.59
C HIS A 24 2.25 -1.47 -9.14
N ASP A 25 1.16 -0.87 -8.67
CA ASP A 25 0.72 0.46 -9.11
C ASP A 25 1.74 1.56 -8.73
N LEU A 26 2.66 1.30 -7.79
CA LEU A 26 3.74 2.23 -7.41
C LEU A 26 4.85 2.33 -8.47
N VAL A 27 4.95 1.36 -9.39
CA VAL A 27 6.09 1.24 -10.30
C VAL A 27 5.71 1.29 -11.78
N HIS A 28 4.42 1.46 -12.09
CA HIS A 28 3.89 1.36 -13.45
C HIS A 28 4.26 2.55 -14.35
N ASP A 29 4.34 3.78 -13.80
CA ASP A 29 4.51 5.02 -14.58
C ASP A 29 5.93 5.60 -14.54
N GLY A 30 6.94 4.75 -14.31
CA GLY A 30 8.35 5.18 -14.22
C GLY A 30 8.71 5.96 -12.96
N ASN A 31 7.73 6.28 -12.11
CA ASN A 31 7.90 7.06 -10.88
C ASN A 31 8.09 6.14 -9.66
N ARG A 32 9.14 5.31 -9.71
CA ARG A 32 9.45 4.32 -8.67
C ARG A 32 9.90 5.00 -7.37
N PRO A 33 9.24 4.75 -6.22
CA PRO A 33 9.67 5.29 -4.94
C PRO A 33 11.09 4.82 -4.57
N GLN A 34 11.83 5.66 -3.84
CA GLN A 34 13.23 5.39 -3.49
C GLN A 34 13.41 4.03 -2.78
N GLY A 35 12.46 3.63 -1.94
CA GLY A 35 12.47 2.36 -1.22
C GLY A 35 12.36 1.10 -2.08
N TYR A 36 12.06 1.24 -3.38
CA TYR A 36 11.86 0.13 -4.31
C TYR A 36 12.87 0.12 -5.47
N LYS A 37 13.96 0.87 -5.41
CA LYS A 37 14.98 0.85 -6.47
C LYS A 37 15.63 -0.52 -6.65
N GLU A 38 15.76 -1.29 -5.57
CA GLU A 38 16.48 -2.58 -5.55
C GLU A 38 15.55 -3.80 -5.40
N ARG A 39 14.25 -3.58 -5.19
CA ARG A 39 13.25 -4.66 -5.10
C ARG A 39 11.87 -4.19 -5.54
N GLU A 40 11.03 -5.14 -5.92
CA GLU A 40 9.61 -4.86 -6.16
C GLU A 40 8.84 -4.68 -4.83
N PRO A 41 7.86 -3.77 -4.77
CA PRO A 41 6.93 -3.70 -3.64
C PRO A 41 6.11 -5.00 -3.55
N ALA A 42 5.85 -5.45 -2.33
CA ALA A 42 4.93 -6.55 -2.13
C ALA A 42 3.50 -6.12 -2.45
N VAL A 43 2.62 -7.08 -2.68
CA VAL A 43 1.18 -6.82 -2.86
C VAL A 43 0.66 -6.04 -1.65
N LEU A 44 -0.13 -4.99 -1.87
CA LEU A 44 -0.68 -4.10 -0.81
C LEU A 44 0.36 -3.28 0.00
N GLU A 45 1.64 -3.33 -0.36
CA GLU A 45 2.67 -2.50 0.27
C GLU A 45 2.61 -1.07 -0.28
N THR A 46 2.77 -0.06 0.58
CA THR A 46 2.70 1.37 0.20
C THR A 46 4.01 1.87 -0.41
N SER A 47 4.13 3.16 -0.73
CA SER A 47 5.39 3.74 -1.23
C SER A 47 6.56 3.69 -0.22
N VAL A 48 6.29 3.33 1.04
CA VAL A 48 7.29 3.15 2.10
C VAL A 48 7.42 1.66 2.41
N PRO A 49 8.62 1.05 2.22
CA PRO A 49 8.85 -0.36 2.54
C PRO A 49 8.47 -0.69 3.99
N GLY A 50 7.80 -1.81 4.19
CA GLY A 50 7.32 -2.28 5.49
C GLY A 50 6.00 -1.67 5.95
N ILE A 51 5.45 -0.67 5.25
CA ILE A 51 4.12 -0.12 5.51
C ILE A 51 3.14 -0.65 4.47
N PHE A 52 2.01 -1.19 4.92
CA PHE A 52 0.99 -1.84 4.10
C PHE A 52 -0.37 -1.19 4.29
N ALA A 53 -1.25 -1.34 3.31
CA ALA A 53 -2.62 -0.82 3.34
C ALA A 53 -3.62 -1.86 2.82
N ALA A 54 -4.73 -2.02 3.53
CA ALA A 54 -5.81 -2.95 3.18
C ALA A 54 -7.18 -2.27 3.25
N GLY A 55 -8.11 -2.74 2.44
CA GLY A 55 -9.50 -2.28 2.43
C GLY A 55 -9.69 -0.95 1.72
N ASP A 56 -10.72 -0.22 2.14
CA ASP A 56 -11.26 0.92 1.39
C ASP A 56 -10.30 2.11 1.28
N VAL A 57 -9.24 2.14 2.08
CA VAL A 57 -8.21 3.17 2.07
C VAL A 57 -7.34 3.14 0.81
N ARG A 58 -7.27 1.99 0.12
CA ARG A 58 -6.42 1.73 -1.05
C ARG A 58 -7.11 2.11 -2.37
N ALA A 59 -6.31 2.57 -3.33
CA ALA A 59 -6.71 2.79 -4.72
C ALA A 59 -7.02 1.47 -5.41
N GLY A 60 -8.14 1.38 -6.13
CA GLY A 60 -8.58 0.14 -6.80
C GLY A 60 -9.12 -0.95 -5.85
N SER A 61 -9.37 -0.64 -4.58
CA SER A 61 -10.12 -1.55 -3.68
C SER A 61 -11.56 -1.72 -4.17
N THR A 62 -12.11 -2.93 -4.00
CA THR A 62 -13.48 -3.29 -4.39
C THR A 62 -14.56 -2.67 -3.51
N LYS A 63 -14.18 -2.01 -2.41
CA LYS A 63 -15.08 -1.38 -1.43
C LYS A 63 -16.09 -2.36 -0.82
N GLN A 64 -15.63 -3.57 -0.51
CA GLN A 64 -16.44 -4.64 0.07
C GLN A 64 -15.83 -5.14 1.38
N VAL A 65 -16.67 -5.35 2.40
CA VAL A 65 -16.25 -5.81 3.72
C VAL A 65 -15.49 -7.14 3.68
N ALA A 66 -15.94 -8.09 2.85
CA ALA A 66 -15.29 -9.40 2.72
C ALA A 66 -13.89 -9.28 2.09
N SER A 67 -13.76 -8.46 1.03
CA SER A 67 -12.45 -8.18 0.41
C SER A 67 -11.52 -7.46 1.38
N ALA A 68 -12.00 -6.43 2.08
CA ALA A 68 -11.20 -5.69 3.06
C ALA A 68 -10.68 -6.60 4.19
N ALA A 69 -11.52 -7.51 4.71
CA ALA A 69 -11.11 -8.49 5.71
C ALA A 69 -10.04 -9.46 5.16
N GLY A 70 -10.23 -9.96 3.94
CA GLY A 70 -9.26 -10.83 3.28
C GLY A 70 -7.90 -10.15 3.00
N GLU A 71 -7.94 -8.89 2.56
CA GLU A 71 -6.74 -8.07 2.38
C GLU A 71 -6.03 -7.84 3.72
N GLY A 72 -6.77 -7.57 4.81
CA GLY A 72 -6.18 -7.43 6.15
C GLY A 72 -5.45 -8.70 6.61
N ALA A 73 -6.05 -9.88 6.40
CA ALA A 73 -5.39 -11.16 6.68
C ALA A 73 -4.13 -11.36 5.83
N THR A 74 -4.18 -10.96 4.55
CA THR A 74 -3.04 -11.02 3.63
C THR A 74 -1.91 -10.10 4.09
N VAL A 75 -2.24 -8.85 4.46
CA VAL A 75 -1.26 -7.88 4.97
C VAL A 75 -0.58 -8.39 6.23
N ALA A 76 -1.29 -9.03 7.16
CA ALA A 76 -0.67 -9.60 8.36
C ALA A 76 0.43 -10.64 8.02
N LEU A 77 0.19 -11.48 7.01
CA LEU A 77 1.19 -12.45 6.53
C LEU A 77 2.36 -11.74 5.84
N LEU A 78 2.09 -10.74 5.00
CA LEU A 78 3.13 -9.98 4.30
C LEU A 78 4.04 -9.20 5.25
N VAL A 79 3.48 -8.58 6.29
CA VAL A 79 4.25 -7.94 7.36
C VAL A 79 5.18 -8.95 8.01
N ARG A 80 4.69 -10.15 8.33
CA ARG A 80 5.53 -11.22 8.88
C ARG A 80 6.67 -11.61 7.94
N GLU A 81 6.43 -11.73 6.64
CA GLU A 81 7.48 -12.04 5.67
C GLU A 81 8.49 -10.89 5.54
N TYR A 82 8.04 -9.64 5.49
CA TYR A 82 8.92 -8.46 5.48
C TYR A 82 9.84 -8.42 6.71
N LEU A 83 9.31 -8.73 7.89
CA LEU A 83 10.09 -8.74 9.13
C LEU A 83 11.19 -9.81 9.18
N LYS A 84 11.19 -10.81 8.28
CA LYS A 84 12.31 -11.76 8.17
C LYS A 84 13.48 -11.21 7.36
N THR A 85 13.29 -10.08 6.68
CA THR A 85 14.27 -9.47 5.77
C THR A 85 14.98 -8.26 6.37
N VAL A 86 14.55 -7.83 7.57
CA VAL A 86 15.12 -6.70 8.32
C VAL A 86 16.03 -7.16 9.45
#